data_AF-A0A0J7L549-F1
#
_entry.id   AF-A0A0J7L549-F1
#
_cell.length_a   1.000
_cell.length_b   1.000
_cell.length_c   1.000
_cell.angle_alpha   90.00
_cell.angle_beta   90.00
_cell.angle_gamma   90.00
#
_symmetry.space_group_name_H-M   'P 1'
#
loop_
_entity.id
_entity.type
_entity.pdbx_description
1 polymer ?
#
loop_
_entity_poly.entity_id
_entity_poly.type
_entity_poly.pdbx_seq_one_letter_code
_entity_poly.pdbx_strand_id
1 'polypeptide(L)'
;MTLACRGPGYRSPRTAMLEGPREKLLYVIGIHTDPEKADVLCTIDVDPDSSTYCQVLEPKEMHKYGISTPHTSHCLPTGEIAISTMGNLNGDGLGEFFCIDAETLEVKNTWTRGDVKANFGYDFWYQPYHDALVATEWGAPRVFKKGYIPEDVYNPKIYGRSLNIYSWNERKLKQTINLGEDGIAPLEVRFLHDPLAAEGFVGCAVTSNVYRFYKAEDNSWKTEKVIQVLPKKVEGWVTPLMSVTILFIYVSLSVDDLEEIMKSSFALSGMITDILLSLDDKYLYLSNWLHGDVRQYDISDTRNPKLTGQVFLGGSILSDSQIRVIQDEEMNSQPDPVHVKGRRLYGAPQMLQLSLDGRRLYVTTSIFKPWDKQFYPDLLKYGSTMMKLDIDVENGGMKLDHQFLVDFGTDKSDILLAHEMRYPGGDCTSDIWLPEK
;
A
#
# COMPACT_ATOMS: atom_id res chain seq x y z
N MET A 1 24.19 14.41 -37.70
CA MET A 1 23.45 13.24 -37.21
C MET A 1 23.41 13.35 -35.70
N THR A 2 22.28 13.81 -35.19
CA THR A 2 22.01 14.14 -33.78
C THR A 2 21.88 12.86 -32.95
N LEU A 3 22.58 12.82 -31.81
CA LEU A 3 22.42 11.79 -30.79
C LEU A 3 20.95 11.74 -30.33
N ALA A 4 20.30 10.61 -30.54
CA ALA A 4 18.99 10.32 -29.98
C ALA A 4 19.14 9.98 -28.49
N CYS A 5 18.45 10.73 -27.63
CA CYS A 5 18.29 10.39 -26.22
C CYS A 5 17.60 9.02 -26.11
N ARG A 6 18.32 8.00 -25.61
CA ARG A 6 17.75 6.71 -25.19
C ARG A 6 17.25 6.88 -23.76
N GLY A 7 15.92 6.88 -23.56
CA GLY A 7 15.30 6.76 -22.23
C GLY A 7 15.03 5.29 -21.88
N PRO A 8 14.85 4.94 -20.58
CA PRO A 8 14.79 3.56 -20.09
C PRO A 8 13.35 3.02 -20.04
N GLY A 9 12.73 2.81 -21.20
CA GLY A 9 11.40 2.20 -21.28
C GLY A 9 11.32 1.20 -22.41
N TYR A 10 10.56 0.12 -22.22
CA TYR A 10 10.30 -0.86 -23.28
C TYR A 10 9.03 -0.50 -24.05
N ARG A 11 9.04 -0.77 -25.37
CA ARG A 11 7.90 -0.50 -26.28
C ARG A 11 6.61 -1.27 -25.96
N SER A 12 6.69 -2.26 -25.08
CA SER A 12 5.55 -3.04 -24.57
C SER A 12 5.98 -3.91 -23.39
N PRO A 13 5.04 -4.37 -22.54
CA PRO A 13 5.33 -5.35 -21.50
C PRO A 13 6.05 -6.61 -22.00
N ARG A 14 5.68 -7.09 -23.20
CA ARG A 14 6.35 -8.24 -23.83
C ARG A 14 7.82 -7.97 -24.19
N THR A 15 8.14 -6.73 -24.54
CA THR A 15 9.52 -6.33 -24.87
C THR A 15 10.36 -6.24 -23.60
N ALA A 16 9.78 -5.74 -22.51
CA ALA A 16 10.43 -5.73 -21.19
C ALA A 16 10.89 -7.14 -20.78
N MET A 17 9.98 -8.12 -20.88
CA MET A 17 10.25 -9.50 -20.50
C MET A 17 11.37 -10.19 -21.30
N LEU A 18 11.48 -9.90 -22.61
CA LEU A 18 12.39 -10.63 -23.51
C LEU A 18 13.74 -9.94 -23.69
N GLU A 19 13.76 -8.62 -23.62
CA GLU A 19 14.93 -7.80 -23.96
C GLU A 19 15.50 -7.08 -22.74
N GLY A 20 14.82 -7.15 -21.59
CA GLY A 20 15.26 -6.50 -20.37
C GLY A 20 16.53 -7.11 -19.79
N PRO A 21 17.52 -6.28 -19.40
CA PRO A 21 18.65 -6.79 -18.66
C PRO A 21 18.16 -7.26 -17.30
N ARG A 22 18.76 -8.35 -16.80
CA ARG A 22 18.52 -8.85 -15.45
C ARG A 22 18.82 -7.74 -14.44
N GLU A 23 17.89 -7.51 -13.52
CA GLU A 23 18.01 -6.52 -12.46
C GLU A 23 19.21 -6.86 -11.58
N LYS A 24 20.01 -5.83 -11.30
CA LYS A 24 21.21 -5.93 -10.48
C LYS A 24 21.02 -5.35 -9.09
N LEU A 25 19.93 -4.63 -8.86
CA LEU A 25 19.62 -3.94 -7.61
C LEU A 25 18.14 -4.13 -7.28
N LEU A 26 17.82 -4.34 -6.01
CA LEU A 26 16.48 -4.24 -5.44
C LEU A 26 16.49 -3.16 -4.35
N TYR A 27 15.33 -2.58 -4.07
CA TYR A 27 15.15 -1.61 -3.00
C TYR A 27 14.10 -2.16 -2.04
N VAL A 28 14.43 -2.17 -0.75
CA VAL A 28 13.54 -2.65 0.30
C VAL A 28 13.53 -1.64 1.43
N ILE A 29 12.34 -1.25 1.86
CA ILE A 29 12.17 -0.24 2.89
C ILE A 29 11.94 -0.93 4.23
N GLY A 30 12.80 -0.62 5.20
CA GLY A 30 12.80 -1.18 6.55
C GLY A 30 12.38 -0.12 7.56
N ILE A 31 11.07 0.00 7.78
CA ILE A 31 10.52 0.94 8.77
C ILE A 31 10.74 0.38 10.17
N HIS A 32 11.43 1.13 11.03
CA HIS A 32 11.74 0.73 12.40
C HIS A 32 10.64 1.22 13.36
N THR A 33 10.18 0.33 14.23
CA THR A 33 9.07 0.61 15.16
C THR A 33 9.52 1.19 16.51
N ASP A 34 10.78 1.02 16.87
CA ASP A 34 11.43 1.69 18.01
C ASP A 34 11.70 3.17 17.64
N PRO A 35 11.13 4.15 18.37
CA PRO A 35 11.29 5.57 18.06
C PRO A 35 12.73 6.08 18.21
N GLU A 36 13.60 5.36 18.93
CA GLU A 36 15.02 5.71 19.09
C GLU A 36 15.89 5.20 17.93
N LYS A 37 15.31 4.42 17.00
CA LYS A 37 16.01 3.86 15.86
C LYS A 37 15.44 4.43 14.56
N ALA A 38 16.32 4.70 13.61
CA ALA A 38 15.93 5.23 12.32
C ALA A 38 15.42 4.13 11.39
N ASP A 39 14.50 4.50 10.49
CA ASP A 39 14.11 3.65 9.36
C ASP A 39 15.27 3.55 8.36
N VAL A 40 15.31 2.45 7.61
CA VAL A 40 16.37 2.17 6.63
C VAL A 40 15.78 1.98 5.24
N LEU A 41 16.50 2.45 4.22
CA LEU A 41 16.32 2.00 2.84
C LEU A 41 17.45 1.02 2.53
N CYS A 42 17.11 -0.25 2.41
CA CYS A 42 18.03 -1.29 2.03
C CYS A 42 18.12 -1.33 0.50
N THR A 43 19.28 -1.01 -0.06
CA THR A 43 19.58 -1.35 -1.44
C THR A 43 20.22 -2.74 -1.45
N ILE A 44 19.57 -3.69 -2.09
CA ILE A 44 20.06 -5.05 -2.21
C ILE A 44 20.66 -5.17 -3.60
N ASP A 45 21.97 -5.00 -3.69
CA ASP A 45 22.71 -5.42 -4.86
C ASP A 45 22.56 -6.94 -5.00
N VAL A 46 21.91 -7.36 -6.08
CA VAL A 46 21.64 -8.77 -6.44
C VAL A 46 22.55 -9.24 -7.57
N ASP A 47 23.53 -8.43 -7.98
CA ASP A 47 24.62 -8.85 -8.86
C ASP A 47 25.74 -9.47 -8.01
N PRO A 48 25.90 -10.82 -8.04
CA PRO A 48 26.89 -11.50 -7.21
C PRO A 48 28.33 -11.15 -7.58
N ASP A 49 28.57 -10.52 -8.73
CA ASP A 49 29.90 -10.12 -9.20
C ASP A 49 30.25 -8.66 -8.84
N SER A 50 29.33 -7.93 -8.19
CA SER A 50 29.49 -6.52 -7.86
C SER A 50 30.31 -6.29 -6.58
N SER A 51 31.14 -5.24 -6.57
CA SER A 51 31.89 -4.82 -5.39
C SER A 51 31.03 -4.20 -4.28
N THR A 52 29.77 -3.86 -4.60
CA THR A 52 28.80 -3.26 -3.67
C THR A 52 27.74 -4.27 -3.21
N TYR A 53 27.91 -5.55 -3.54
CA TYR A 53 27.06 -6.64 -3.05
C TYR A 53 26.94 -6.57 -1.51
N CYS A 54 25.71 -6.41 -1.00
CA CYS A 54 25.36 -6.18 0.42
C CYS A 54 25.72 -4.80 1.03
N GLN A 55 25.85 -3.73 0.24
CA GLN A 55 26.04 -2.37 0.77
C GLN A 55 24.73 -1.77 1.33
N VAL A 56 24.80 -1.16 2.53
CA VAL A 56 23.65 -0.49 3.18
C VAL A 56 23.82 1.03 3.11
N LEU A 57 22.76 1.74 2.73
CA LEU A 57 22.69 3.19 2.81
C LEU A 57 22.18 3.62 4.20
N GLU A 58 23.00 4.41 4.89
CA GLU A 58 22.73 4.81 6.26
C GLU A 58 21.67 5.92 6.36
N PRO A 59 20.76 5.90 7.36
CA PRO A 59 19.68 6.88 7.52
C PRO A 59 20.16 8.35 7.58
N LYS A 60 21.39 8.56 8.07
CA LYS A 60 22.04 9.87 8.16
C LYS A 60 22.06 10.61 6.81
N GLU A 61 22.09 9.89 5.70
CA GLU A 61 22.14 10.49 4.37
C GLU A 61 20.85 11.20 4.00
N MET A 62 19.70 10.58 4.29
CA MET A 62 18.38 11.18 4.12
C MET A 62 18.15 12.30 5.15
N HIS A 63 18.57 12.09 6.40
CA HIS A 63 18.38 13.08 7.48
C HIS A 63 19.08 14.43 7.23
N LYS A 64 20.14 14.47 6.41
CA LYS A 64 20.79 15.73 5.97
C LYS A 64 19.81 16.70 5.30
N TYR A 65 18.73 16.18 4.73
CA TYR A 65 17.70 16.95 4.04
C TYR A 65 16.45 17.21 4.91
N GLY A 66 16.50 16.87 6.19
CA GLY A 66 15.40 17.11 7.14
C GLY A 66 14.19 16.17 7.00
N ILE A 67 14.33 15.13 6.18
CA ILE A 67 13.29 14.13 5.87
C ILE A 67 13.61 12.79 6.54
N SER A 68 12.57 12.00 6.79
CA SER A 68 12.63 10.70 7.46
C SER A 68 11.52 9.77 6.97
N THR A 69 11.57 8.50 7.38
CA THR A 69 10.50 7.52 7.13
C THR A 69 10.24 7.28 5.63
N PRO A 70 11.18 6.64 4.91
CA PRO A 70 10.98 6.27 3.51
C PRO A 70 9.82 5.26 3.38
N HIS A 71 9.13 5.23 2.22
CA HIS A 71 8.00 4.33 1.99
C HIS A 71 7.96 3.64 0.62
N THR A 72 7.80 4.37 -0.48
CA THR A 72 7.72 3.81 -1.84
C THR A 72 8.97 4.18 -2.60
N SER A 73 9.53 3.27 -3.39
CA SER A 73 10.63 3.56 -4.32
C SER A 73 10.24 3.32 -5.78
N HIS A 74 10.58 4.25 -6.67
CA HIS A 74 10.46 4.08 -8.12
C HIS A 74 11.72 4.51 -8.86
N CYS A 75 12.06 3.77 -9.91
CA CYS A 75 13.15 4.08 -10.83
C CYS A 75 12.71 5.11 -11.86
N LEU A 76 13.28 6.31 -11.81
CA LEU A 76 12.93 7.41 -12.72
C LEU A 76 13.63 7.27 -14.08
N PRO A 77 13.02 7.76 -15.17
CA PRO A 77 13.65 7.78 -16.48
C PRO A 77 14.88 8.69 -16.58
N THR A 78 15.16 9.48 -15.54
CA THR A 78 16.35 10.32 -15.40
C THR A 78 17.61 9.56 -14.95
N GLY A 79 17.49 8.26 -14.62
CA GLY A 79 18.57 7.47 -14.02
C GLY A 79 18.69 7.65 -12.49
N GLU A 80 17.69 8.29 -11.88
CA GLU A 80 17.58 8.44 -10.43
C GLU A 80 16.55 7.46 -9.87
N ILE A 81 16.66 7.15 -8.59
CA ILE A 81 15.64 6.45 -7.83
C ILE A 81 15.03 7.47 -6.89
N ALA A 82 13.72 7.65 -6.99
CA ALA A 82 12.97 8.46 -6.06
C ALA A 82 12.35 7.56 -5.00
N ILE A 83 12.54 7.92 -3.74
CA ILE A 83 11.92 7.26 -2.60
C ILE A 83 11.03 8.26 -1.88
N SER A 84 9.72 8.02 -1.77
CA SER A 84 8.84 8.88 -0.97
C SER A 84 9.21 8.80 0.51
N THR A 85 9.05 9.91 1.20
CA THR A 85 9.24 10.03 2.66
C THR A 85 7.99 10.58 3.30
N MET A 86 7.64 10.07 4.48
CA MET A 86 6.36 10.36 5.15
C MET A 86 6.48 11.44 6.24
N GLY A 87 7.69 11.79 6.69
CA GLY A 87 7.84 12.77 7.74
C GLY A 87 9.18 13.48 7.80
N ASN A 88 9.26 14.40 8.76
CA ASN A 88 10.49 15.09 9.11
C ASN A 88 11.21 14.39 10.29
N LEU A 89 12.32 14.95 10.76
CA LEU A 89 13.11 14.37 11.86
C LEU A 89 12.39 14.35 13.22
N ASN A 90 11.35 15.18 13.41
CA ASN A 90 10.51 15.18 14.61
C ASN A 90 9.38 14.14 14.53
N GLY A 91 9.26 13.45 13.38
CA GLY A 91 8.17 12.53 13.09
C GLY A 91 6.83 13.21 12.82
N ASP A 92 6.80 14.52 12.54
CA ASP A 92 5.62 15.16 11.97
C ASP A 92 5.51 14.82 10.48
N GLY A 93 4.28 14.92 9.94
CA GLY A 93 4.04 14.73 8.52
C GLY A 93 4.84 15.70 7.65
N LEU A 94 5.44 15.18 6.59
CA LEU A 94 6.07 15.95 5.52
C LEU A 94 6.18 15.06 4.29
N GLY A 95 5.50 15.43 3.20
CA GLY A 95 5.59 14.71 1.93
C GLY A 95 6.74 15.22 1.08
N GLU A 96 7.72 14.35 0.83
CA GLU A 96 8.88 14.64 0.00
C GLU A 96 9.42 13.35 -0.66
N PHE A 97 10.36 13.49 -1.60
CA PHE A 97 11.02 12.36 -2.24
C PHE A 97 12.55 12.49 -2.14
N PHE A 98 13.21 11.46 -1.63
CA PHE A 98 14.66 11.34 -1.58
C PHE A 98 15.19 10.76 -2.90
N CYS A 99 16.16 11.42 -3.53
CA CYS A 99 16.73 10.97 -4.81
C CYS A 99 18.14 10.42 -4.66
N ILE A 100 18.37 9.27 -5.28
CA ILE A 100 19.64 8.54 -5.31
C ILE A 100 19.99 8.22 -6.76
N ASP A 101 21.28 8.24 -7.11
CA ASP A 101 21.75 7.71 -8.39
C ASP A 101 21.47 6.20 -8.51
N ALA A 102 20.85 5.75 -9.60
CA ALA A 102 20.54 4.33 -9.76
C ALA A 102 21.78 3.46 -10.02
N GLU A 103 22.88 4.03 -10.55
CA GLU A 103 24.10 3.29 -10.87
C GLU A 103 25.13 3.37 -9.75
N THR A 104 25.35 4.57 -9.20
CA THR A 104 26.41 4.79 -8.21
C THR A 104 25.95 4.68 -6.78
N LEU A 105 24.62 4.67 -6.53
CA LEU A 105 24.00 4.77 -5.21
C LEU A 105 24.37 6.05 -4.45
N GLU A 106 24.92 7.05 -5.14
CA GLU A 106 25.23 8.34 -4.54
C GLU A 106 23.95 9.14 -4.29
N VAL A 107 23.87 9.67 -3.08
CA VAL A 107 22.77 10.54 -2.64
C VAL A 107 22.84 11.87 -3.38
N LYS A 108 21.72 12.30 -3.96
CA LYS A 108 21.65 13.55 -4.73
C LYS A 108 21.04 14.69 -3.90
N ASN A 109 19.72 14.74 -3.82
CA ASN A 109 18.94 15.77 -3.15
C ASN A 109 17.48 15.30 -3.00
N THR A 110 16.59 16.16 -2.55
CA THR A 110 15.14 15.94 -2.65
C THR A 110 14.60 16.24 -4.05
N TRP A 111 13.53 15.55 -4.44
CA TRP A 111 12.93 15.72 -5.76
C TRP A 111 12.21 17.07 -5.89
N THR A 112 11.41 17.46 -4.90
CA THR A 112 10.56 18.64 -5.01
C THR A 112 11.36 19.95 -4.95
N ARG A 113 11.15 20.81 -5.94
CA ARG A 113 11.70 22.17 -6.02
C ARG A 113 10.69 23.20 -5.49
N GLY A 114 11.22 24.29 -4.91
CA GLY A 114 10.43 25.37 -4.34
C GLY A 114 9.99 25.13 -2.89
N ASP A 115 9.34 26.14 -2.32
CA ASP A 115 9.07 26.23 -0.88
C ASP A 115 7.73 25.57 -0.46
N VAL A 116 6.86 25.27 -1.42
CA VAL A 116 5.56 24.64 -1.15
C VAL A 116 5.72 23.12 -1.15
N LYS A 117 5.39 22.49 -0.01
CA LYS A 117 5.51 21.05 0.24
C LYS A 117 4.17 20.45 0.64
N ALA A 118 4.02 19.14 0.43
CA ALA A 118 2.86 18.40 0.92
C ALA A 118 2.93 18.22 2.44
N ASN A 119 1.78 18.24 3.10
CA ASN A 119 1.70 18.10 4.57
C ASN A 119 2.05 16.68 5.03
N PHE A 120 1.82 15.69 4.18
CA PHE A 120 2.08 14.28 4.45
C PHE A 120 2.62 13.61 3.18
N GLY A 121 3.28 12.47 3.36
CA GLY A 121 3.66 11.58 2.26
C GLY A 121 3.22 10.16 2.55
N TYR A 122 3.12 9.35 1.51
CA TYR A 122 2.97 7.90 1.57
C TYR A 122 3.46 7.30 0.24
N ASP A 123 2.57 7.08 -0.71
CA ASP A 123 2.85 6.48 -2.01
C ASP A 123 2.91 7.55 -3.09
N PHE A 124 3.49 7.22 -4.24
CA PHE A 124 3.46 8.08 -5.40
C PHE A 124 3.61 7.31 -6.70
N TRP A 125 3.03 7.87 -7.75
CA TRP A 125 3.19 7.38 -9.10
C TRP A 125 3.29 8.56 -10.06
N TYR A 126 3.90 8.37 -11.22
CA TYR A 126 4.08 9.45 -12.20
C TYR A 126 3.72 9.04 -13.61
N GLN A 127 3.28 10.02 -14.39
CA GLN A 127 3.01 9.91 -15.82
C GLN A 127 3.66 11.09 -16.56
N PRO A 128 4.91 10.95 -17.03
CA PRO A 128 5.68 12.08 -17.57
C PRO A 128 5.06 12.69 -18.83
N TYR A 129 4.36 11.88 -19.64
CA TYR A 129 3.64 12.36 -20.83
C TYR A 129 2.58 13.41 -20.48
N HIS A 130 1.97 13.32 -19.30
CA HIS A 130 0.97 14.27 -18.81
C HIS A 130 1.55 15.38 -17.91
N ASP A 131 2.88 15.45 -17.79
CA ASP A 131 3.60 16.32 -16.87
C ASP A 131 3.16 16.13 -15.40
N ALA A 132 2.91 14.89 -14.96
CA ALA A 132 2.32 14.64 -13.65
C ALA A 132 3.10 13.65 -12.81
N LEU A 133 3.25 13.97 -11.53
CA LEU A 133 3.46 13.02 -10.44
C LEU A 133 2.33 13.21 -9.43
N VAL A 134 1.69 12.13 -9.03
CA VAL A 134 0.60 12.10 -8.04
C VAL A 134 1.12 11.37 -6.81
N ALA A 135 1.11 12.04 -5.66
CA ALA A 135 1.51 11.46 -4.38
C ALA A 135 0.38 11.51 -3.37
N THR A 136 0.40 10.58 -2.42
CA THR A 136 -0.66 10.37 -1.44
C THR A 136 -0.18 10.62 -0.01
N GLU A 137 -1.05 10.37 0.96
CA GLU A 137 -0.86 10.82 2.34
C GLU A 137 -1.37 9.76 3.33
N TRP A 138 -0.51 9.30 4.24
CA TRP A 138 -0.95 8.45 5.35
C TRP A 138 -1.17 9.25 6.64
N GLY A 139 -0.09 9.60 7.34
CA GLY A 139 -0.18 10.34 8.59
C GLY A 139 1.19 10.68 9.17
N ALA A 140 1.20 11.22 10.39
CA ALA A 140 2.44 11.62 11.07
C ALA A 140 3.18 10.40 11.66
N PRO A 141 4.46 10.16 11.30
CA PRO A 141 5.24 9.02 11.81
C PRO A 141 5.29 8.89 13.33
N ARG A 142 5.37 10.00 14.07
CA ARG A 142 5.41 9.98 15.55
C ARG A 142 4.14 9.41 16.19
N VAL A 143 3.05 9.29 15.41
CA VAL A 143 1.76 8.74 15.84
C VAL A 143 1.64 7.31 15.34
N PHE A 144 1.57 7.07 14.02
CA PHE A 144 1.25 5.74 13.50
C PHE A 144 2.29 4.67 13.85
N LYS A 145 3.57 5.04 14.06
CA LYS A 145 4.63 4.11 14.52
C LYS A 145 4.36 3.51 15.90
N LYS A 146 3.51 4.13 16.71
CA LYS A 146 3.12 3.65 18.04
C LYS A 146 1.94 2.68 18.00
N GLY A 147 1.34 2.48 16.83
CA GLY A 147 0.11 1.71 16.64
C GLY A 147 -1.04 2.56 16.13
N TYR A 148 -2.15 1.88 15.84
CA TYR A 148 -3.42 2.45 15.47
C TYR A 148 -4.13 3.06 16.68
N ILE A 149 -4.51 4.34 16.54
CA ILE A 149 -5.26 5.09 17.55
C ILE A 149 -6.56 5.59 16.89
N PRO A 150 -7.74 5.02 17.23
CA PRO A 150 -8.99 5.34 16.55
C PRO A 150 -9.32 6.83 16.47
N GLU A 151 -9.04 7.58 17.54
CA GLU A 151 -9.36 9.01 17.64
C GLU A 151 -8.45 9.86 16.76
N ASP A 152 -7.18 9.47 16.62
CA ASP A 152 -6.19 10.22 15.83
C ASP A 152 -6.48 10.13 14.33
N VAL A 153 -7.05 9.01 13.88
CA VAL A 153 -7.33 8.73 12.46
C VAL A 153 -8.26 9.77 11.83
N TYR A 154 -9.19 10.33 12.60
CA TYR A 154 -10.12 11.35 12.11
C TYR A 154 -9.55 12.78 12.19
N ASN A 155 -8.39 12.97 12.81
CA ASN A 155 -7.78 14.29 12.96
C ASN A 155 -6.98 14.68 11.69
N PRO A 156 -7.40 15.71 10.92
CA PRO A 156 -6.72 16.13 9.69
C PRO A 156 -5.29 16.64 9.90
N LYS A 157 -4.90 16.93 11.15
CA LYS A 157 -3.53 17.34 11.50
C LYS A 157 -2.62 16.14 11.76
N ILE A 158 -3.16 14.93 11.82
CA ILE A 158 -2.43 13.70 12.12
C ILE A 158 -2.50 12.72 10.96
N TYR A 159 -3.67 12.58 10.33
CA TYR A 159 -3.88 11.71 9.17
C TYR A 159 -4.23 12.50 7.92
N GLY A 160 -3.60 12.11 6.83
CA GLY A 160 -3.75 12.66 5.50
C GLY A 160 -5.09 12.34 4.86
N ARG A 161 -5.47 13.15 3.87
CA ARG A 161 -6.72 13.00 3.12
C ARG A 161 -6.67 13.64 1.74
N SER A 162 -5.46 13.80 1.20
CA SER A 162 -5.25 14.53 -0.04
C SER A 162 -4.43 13.76 -1.06
N LEU A 163 -4.66 14.07 -2.33
CA LEU A 163 -3.72 13.81 -3.41
C LEU A 163 -2.90 15.07 -3.69
N ASN A 164 -1.59 14.91 -3.81
CA ASN A 164 -0.64 15.98 -4.10
C ASN A 164 -0.12 15.83 -5.53
N ILE A 165 -0.47 16.78 -6.39
CA ILE A 165 -0.19 16.75 -7.83
C ILE A 165 0.98 17.68 -8.13
N TYR A 166 2.07 17.11 -8.61
CA TYR A 166 3.28 17.80 -8.97
C TYR A 166 3.42 17.87 -10.49
N SER A 167 3.97 18.97 -10.99
CA SER A 167 4.52 19.01 -12.35
C SER A 167 5.78 18.16 -12.39
N TRP A 168 5.82 17.18 -13.28
CA TRP A 168 6.98 16.31 -13.48
C TRP A 168 8.23 17.10 -13.92
N ASN A 169 8.06 17.97 -14.91
CA ASN A 169 9.16 18.74 -15.51
C ASN A 169 9.66 19.85 -14.58
N GLU A 170 8.74 20.59 -13.93
CA GLU A 170 9.15 21.64 -12.99
C GLU A 170 9.58 21.09 -11.63
N ARG A 171 9.14 19.88 -11.29
CA ARG A 171 9.30 19.25 -9.97
C ARG A 171 8.67 20.07 -8.85
N LYS A 172 7.51 20.68 -9.09
CA LYS A 172 6.82 21.58 -8.13
C LYS A 172 5.42 21.07 -7.84
N LEU A 173 4.98 21.19 -6.59
CA LEU A 173 3.59 20.96 -6.20
C LEU A 173 2.70 22.00 -6.87
N LYS A 174 1.72 21.54 -7.67
CA LYS A 174 0.80 22.38 -8.46
C LYS A 174 -0.61 22.40 -7.90
N GLN A 175 -1.07 21.29 -7.33
CA GLN A 175 -2.43 21.15 -6.82
C GLN A 175 -2.45 20.15 -5.65
N THR A 176 -3.26 20.44 -4.63
CA THR A 176 -3.59 19.49 -3.56
C THR A 176 -5.10 19.29 -3.57
N ILE A 177 -5.54 18.05 -3.78
CA ILE A 177 -6.96 17.67 -3.87
C ILE A 177 -7.35 17.00 -2.56
N ASN A 178 -8.12 17.68 -1.72
CA ASN A 178 -8.63 17.12 -0.47
C ASN A 178 -9.87 16.26 -0.75
N LEU A 179 -9.82 14.98 -0.37
CA LEU A 179 -10.87 13.99 -0.58
C LEU A 179 -11.96 14.02 0.51
N GLY A 180 -11.78 14.84 1.54
CA GLY A 180 -12.72 15.03 2.65
C GLY A 180 -12.71 13.87 3.65
N GLU A 181 -13.78 13.77 4.43
CA GLU A 181 -13.96 12.70 5.44
C GLU A 181 -14.16 11.31 4.81
N ASP A 182 -14.49 11.25 3.52
CA ASP A 182 -14.64 10.00 2.77
C ASP A 182 -13.30 9.45 2.25
N GLY A 183 -12.22 10.24 2.25
CA GLY A 183 -10.93 9.85 1.68
C GLY A 183 -9.78 9.95 2.66
N ILE A 184 -9.94 9.39 3.87
CA ILE A 184 -8.92 9.38 4.91
C ILE A 184 -7.86 8.31 4.60
N ALA A 185 -6.59 8.67 4.78
CA ALA A 185 -5.43 7.86 4.46
C ALA A 185 -5.50 7.29 3.03
N PRO A 186 -5.49 8.15 1.98
CA PRO A 186 -5.21 7.69 0.63
C PRO A 186 -3.82 7.03 0.64
N LEU A 187 -3.79 5.71 0.49
CA LEU A 187 -2.57 4.93 0.54
C LEU A 187 -2.05 4.74 -0.88
N GLU A 188 -2.20 3.54 -1.43
CA GLU A 188 -1.65 3.12 -2.71
C GLU A 188 -2.33 3.85 -3.88
N VAL A 189 -1.53 4.45 -4.76
CA VAL A 189 -1.95 5.15 -5.96
C VAL A 189 -1.44 4.42 -7.21
N ARG A 190 -2.31 4.26 -8.20
CA ARG A 190 -1.98 3.59 -9.46
C ARG A 190 -2.51 4.41 -10.62
N PHE A 191 -1.62 4.88 -11.48
CA PHE A 191 -2.03 5.29 -12.83
C PHE A 191 -2.45 4.06 -13.63
N LEU A 192 -3.30 4.25 -14.64
CA LEU A 192 -3.41 3.25 -15.70
C LEU A 192 -2.04 3.02 -16.34
N HIS A 193 -1.79 1.78 -16.77
CA HIS A 193 -0.57 1.37 -17.44
C HIS A 193 -0.42 2.01 -18.82
N ASP A 194 -1.53 2.28 -19.52
CA ASP A 194 -1.50 3.05 -20.77
C ASP A 194 -0.86 4.44 -20.54
N PRO A 195 0.32 4.72 -21.13
CA PRO A 195 1.02 5.99 -20.94
C PRO A 195 0.28 7.22 -21.48
N LEU A 196 -0.71 7.01 -22.34
CA LEU A 196 -1.56 8.07 -22.91
C LEU A 196 -2.80 8.35 -22.06
N ALA A 197 -3.10 7.50 -21.08
CA ALA A 197 -4.20 7.69 -20.17
C ALA A 197 -3.83 8.69 -19.05
N ALA A 198 -4.66 9.72 -18.92
CA ALA A 198 -4.48 10.78 -17.94
C ALA A 198 -5.32 10.53 -16.68
N GLU A 199 -5.35 9.29 -16.19
CA GLU A 199 -6.20 8.86 -15.09
C GLU A 199 -5.61 7.68 -14.31
N GLY A 200 -6.18 7.42 -13.14
CA GLY A 200 -5.81 6.31 -12.28
C GLY A 200 -6.71 6.23 -11.05
N PHE A 201 -6.31 5.41 -10.08
CA PHE A 201 -7.06 5.13 -8.86
C PHE A 201 -6.21 5.30 -7.60
N VAL A 202 -6.88 5.60 -6.48
CA VAL A 202 -6.29 5.60 -5.15
C VAL A 202 -7.22 4.91 -4.16
N GLY A 203 -6.67 4.03 -3.32
CA GLY A 203 -7.38 3.40 -2.21
C GLY A 203 -7.30 4.24 -0.94
N CYS A 204 -8.44 4.55 -0.32
CA CYS A 204 -8.51 5.23 0.97
C CYS A 204 -8.74 4.19 2.06
N ALA A 205 -7.73 3.95 2.89
CA ALA A 205 -7.73 2.83 3.81
C ALA A 205 -8.88 2.91 4.81
N VAL A 206 -8.92 3.96 5.61
CA VAL A 206 -9.81 4.05 6.79
C VAL A 206 -11.28 3.93 6.40
N THR A 207 -11.67 4.56 5.30
CA THR A 207 -13.05 4.66 4.83
C THR A 207 -13.42 3.58 3.81
N SER A 208 -12.44 2.82 3.31
CA SER A 208 -12.63 1.75 2.33
C SER A 208 -13.31 2.22 1.04
N ASN A 209 -12.90 3.40 0.58
CA ASN A 209 -13.33 3.99 -0.69
C ASN A 209 -12.18 3.95 -1.71
N VAL A 210 -12.52 3.83 -2.99
CA VAL A 210 -11.58 4.06 -4.09
C VAL A 210 -12.03 5.27 -4.88
N TYR A 211 -11.10 6.19 -5.11
CA TYR A 211 -11.30 7.36 -5.96
C TYR A 211 -10.58 7.16 -7.28
N ARG A 212 -11.25 7.52 -8.38
CA ARG A 212 -10.61 7.73 -9.68
C ARG A 212 -10.12 9.17 -9.73
N PHE A 213 -8.86 9.37 -10.06
CA PHE A 213 -8.32 10.70 -10.37
C PHE A 213 -8.10 10.82 -11.88
N TYR A 214 -8.30 12.01 -12.45
CA TYR A 214 -8.19 12.22 -13.88
C TYR A 214 -7.87 13.67 -14.25
N LYS A 215 -7.22 13.87 -15.40
CA LYS A 215 -6.98 15.20 -15.97
C LYS A 215 -8.22 15.66 -16.74
N ALA A 216 -8.81 16.77 -16.33
CA ALA A 216 -9.97 17.37 -16.97
C ALA A 216 -9.57 18.24 -18.18
N GLU A 217 -10.57 18.67 -18.96
CA GLU A 217 -10.37 19.51 -20.17
C GLU A 217 -9.69 20.85 -19.87
N ASP A 218 -9.86 21.37 -18.65
CA ASP A 218 -9.20 22.58 -18.15
C ASP A 218 -7.74 22.35 -17.70
N ASN A 219 -7.19 21.15 -17.96
CA ASN A 219 -5.88 20.65 -17.51
C ASN A 219 -5.69 20.51 -15.99
N SER A 220 -6.72 20.78 -15.17
CA SER A 220 -6.68 20.46 -13.75
C SER A 220 -6.90 18.98 -13.49
N TRP A 221 -6.40 18.47 -12.37
CA TRP A 221 -6.70 17.12 -11.93
C TRP A 221 -7.96 17.12 -11.06
N LYS A 222 -8.86 16.17 -11.27
CA LYS A 222 -10.11 16.02 -10.53
C LYS A 222 -10.24 14.60 -10.01
N THR A 223 -11.13 14.40 -9.05
CA THR A 223 -11.36 13.10 -8.40
C THR A 223 -12.85 12.80 -8.30
N GLU A 224 -13.23 11.55 -8.50
CA GLU A 224 -14.58 11.04 -8.26
C GLU A 224 -14.53 9.70 -7.51
N LYS A 225 -15.42 9.50 -6.53
CA LYS A 225 -15.52 8.22 -5.80
C LYS A 225 -16.19 7.20 -6.71
N VAL A 226 -15.55 6.05 -6.91
CA VAL A 226 -15.99 5.02 -7.88
C VAL A 226 -16.26 3.66 -7.23
N ILE A 227 -15.64 3.37 -6.08
CA ILE A 227 -15.91 2.16 -5.29
C ILE A 227 -16.10 2.57 -3.83
N GLN A 228 -17.07 1.94 -3.17
CA GLN A 228 -17.26 1.98 -1.72
C GLN A 228 -17.46 0.56 -1.22
N VAL A 229 -16.55 0.08 -0.38
CA VAL A 229 -16.74 -1.16 0.38
C VAL A 229 -17.54 -0.82 1.63
N LEU A 230 -18.72 -1.42 1.77
CA LEU A 230 -19.63 -1.06 2.86
C LEU A 230 -19.11 -1.55 4.20
N PRO A 231 -19.15 -0.72 5.26
CA PRO A 231 -18.79 -1.17 6.59
C PRO A 231 -19.78 -2.23 7.08
N LYS A 232 -19.29 -3.14 7.91
CA LYS A 232 -20.12 -4.18 8.55
C LYS A 232 -20.45 -3.74 9.97
N LYS A 233 -21.69 -3.92 10.41
CA LYS A 233 -22.06 -3.64 11.79
C LYS A 233 -21.67 -4.83 12.66
N VAL A 234 -20.89 -4.60 13.70
CA VAL A 234 -20.28 -5.67 14.50
C VAL A 234 -20.43 -5.44 16.00
N GLU A 235 -20.46 -6.53 16.76
CA GLU A 235 -20.31 -6.60 18.22
C GLU A 235 -19.01 -7.33 18.59
N GLY A 236 -18.52 -7.13 19.83
CA GLY A 236 -17.26 -7.71 20.28
C GLY A 236 -16.01 -7.06 19.66
N TRP A 237 -16.17 -5.97 18.91
CA TRP A 237 -15.07 -5.16 18.40
C TRP A 237 -14.56 -4.21 19.48
N VAL A 238 -13.55 -4.66 20.20
CA VAL A 238 -12.79 -3.82 21.11
C VAL A 238 -11.67 -3.18 20.29
N THR A 239 -11.75 -1.87 20.02
CA THR A 239 -10.66 -1.19 19.30
C THR A 239 -9.34 -1.43 20.03
N PRO A 240 -8.18 -1.53 19.35
CA PRO A 240 -6.93 -1.88 20.03
C PRO A 240 -6.53 -0.95 21.19
N LEU A 241 -7.03 0.30 21.20
CA LEU A 241 -6.77 1.27 22.26
C LEU A 241 -7.56 1.01 23.55
N MET A 242 -8.68 0.31 23.46
CA MET A 242 -9.44 -0.19 24.60
C MET A 242 -8.68 -1.27 25.40
N SER A 243 -7.43 -1.60 25.05
CA SER A 243 -6.56 -2.39 25.92
C SER A 243 -5.72 -1.52 26.87
N VAL A 244 -5.46 -0.24 26.55
CA VAL A 244 -4.51 0.63 27.30
C VAL A 244 -5.21 1.73 28.08
N THR A 245 -6.11 2.50 27.45
CA THR A 245 -6.91 3.54 28.14
C THR A 245 -7.77 2.90 29.23
N ILE A 246 -8.25 1.71 28.93
CA ILE A 246 -9.05 0.90 29.80
C ILE A 246 -8.21 0.28 30.96
N LEU A 247 -6.89 0.14 30.89
CA LEU A 247 -6.11 -0.28 32.08
C LEU A 247 -6.12 0.79 33.19
N PHE A 248 -6.20 2.07 32.81
CA PHE A 248 -6.36 3.19 33.75
C PHE A 248 -7.82 3.39 34.21
N ILE A 249 -8.80 3.01 33.38
CA ILE A 249 -10.22 3.10 33.71
C ILE A 249 -10.75 1.82 34.43
N TYR A 250 -10.10 0.66 34.27
CA TYR A 250 -10.46 -0.65 34.86
C TYR A 250 -10.38 -0.67 36.39
N VAL A 251 -9.69 0.29 37.01
CA VAL A 251 -9.71 0.43 38.48
C VAL A 251 -11.06 1.01 38.95
N SER A 252 -11.93 1.48 38.04
CA SER A 252 -13.13 2.26 38.34
C SER A 252 -14.43 1.76 37.67
N LEU A 253 -14.39 0.82 36.71
CA LEU A 253 -15.59 0.31 36.01
C LEU A 253 -16.14 -0.95 36.66
N SER A 254 -17.46 -1.08 36.66
CA SER A 254 -18.16 -2.30 37.09
C SER A 254 -18.12 -3.37 35.99
N VAL A 255 -18.39 -4.63 36.35
CA VAL A 255 -18.54 -5.73 35.39
C VAL A 255 -19.67 -5.45 34.39
N ASP A 256 -20.72 -4.75 34.83
CA ASP A 256 -21.87 -4.39 34.01
C ASP A 256 -21.50 -3.40 32.90
N ASP A 257 -20.65 -2.41 33.20
CA ASP A 257 -20.16 -1.43 32.21
C ASP A 257 -19.36 -2.11 31.08
N LEU A 258 -18.59 -3.15 31.42
CA LEU A 258 -17.79 -3.92 30.46
C LEU A 258 -18.67 -4.77 29.56
N GLU A 259 -19.69 -5.42 30.13
CA GLU A 259 -20.68 -6.14 29.34
C GLU A 259 -21.42 -5.22 28.38
N GLU A 260 -21.78 -4.01 28.81
CA GLU A 260 -22.48 -3.03 27.98
C GLU A 260 -21.60 -2.54 26.81
N ILE A 261 -20.32 -2.26 27.07
CA ILE A 261 -19.38 -1.88 26.01
C ILE A 261 -19.15 -3.05 25.03
N MET A 262 -19.03 -4.28 25.51
CA MET A 262 -18.88 -5.46 24.64
C MET A 262 -20.12 -5.73 23.77
N LYS A 263 -21.31 -5.34 24.25
CA LYS A 263 -22.59 -5.40 23.51
C LYS A 263 -22.82 -4.18 22.61
N SER A 264 -21.97 -3.15 22.66
CA SER A 264 -22.10 -2.00 21.78
C SER A 264 -21.72 -2.35 20.34
N SER A 265 -22.49 -1.83 19.39
CA SER A 265 -22.29 -2.12 17.98
C SER A 265 -21.44 -1.05 17.29
N PHE A 266 -20.45 -1.46 16.51
CA PHE A 266 -19.55 -0.59 15.76
C PHE A 266 -19.69 -0.80 14.25
N ALA A 267 -19.35 0.22 13.46
CA ALA A 267 -19.17 0.08 12.02
C ALA A 267 -17.70 -0.27 11.73
N LEU A 268 -17.46 -1.49 11.26
CA LEU A 268 -16.14 -1.98 10.88
C LEU A 268 -15.94 -1.80 9.37
N SER A 269 -15.08 -0.85 8.99
CA SER A 269 -14.68 -0.67 7.59
C SER A 269 -13.78 -1.82 7.11
N GLY A 270 -13.66 -1.96 5.78
CA GLY A 270 -12.80 -2.99 5.17
C GLY A 270 -11.32 -2.76 5.40
N MET A 271 -10.91 -1.50 5.57
CA MET A 271 -9.52 -1.04 5.57
C MET A 271 -8.78 -1.43 4.29
N ILE A 272 -8.97 -0.66 3.21
CA ILE A 272 -8.29 -0.91 1.92
C ILE A 272 -6.81 -0.54 2.04
N THR A 273 -5.94 -1.52 2.22
CA THR A 273 -4.52 -1.27 2.49
C THR A 273 -3.67 -1.29 1.23
N ASP A 274 -4.09 -2.00 0.18
CA ASP A 274 -3.41 -2.02 -1.10
C ASP A 274 -4.41 -2.06 -2.27
N ILE A 275 -4.00 -1.48 -3.39
CA ILE A 275 -4.65 -1.61 -4.70
C ILE A 275 -3.61 -1.88 -5.79
N LEU A 276 -3.98 -2.66 -6.80
CA LEU A 276 -3.17 -2.81 -8.01
C LEU A 276 -4.04 -2.96 -9.24
N LEU A 277 -3.45 -2.72 -10.41
CA LEU A 277 -4.09 -2.87 -11.71
C LEU A 277 -3.42 -3.99 -12.52
N SER A 278 -4.22 -4.73 -13.31
CA SER A 278 -3.67 -5.60 -14.35
C SER A 278 -3.01 -4.78 -15.46
N LEU A 279 -1.94 -5.31 -16.08
CA LEU A 279 -1.17 -4.59 -17.10
C LEU A 279 -1.98 -4.18 -18.35
N ASP A 280 -3.10 -4.83 -18.59
CA ASP A 280 -4.03 -4.51 -19.67
C ASP A 280 -5.10 -3.48 -19.27
N ASP A 281 -4.97 -2.89 -18.08
CA ASP A 281 -5.91 -1.91 -17.49
C ASP A 281 -7.36 -2.38 -17.42
N LYS A 282 -7.58 -3.69 -17.41
CA LYS A 282 -8.92 -4.29 -17.37
C LYS A 282 -9.44 -4.51 -15.96
N TYR A 283 -8.56 -4.85 -15.01
CA TYR A 283 -8.95 -5.20 -13.65
C TYR A 283 -8.20 -4.39 -12.60
N LEU A 284 -8.95 -3.94 -11.59
CA LEU A 284 -8.43 -3.41 -10.33
C LEU A 284 -8.61 -4.48 -9.24
N TYR A 285 -7.58 -4.66 -8.42
CA TYR A 285 -7.63 -5.51 -7.24
C TYR A 285 -7.43 -4.66 -6.00
N LEU A 286 -8.06 -5.05 -4.90
CA LEU A 286 -7.89 -4.41 -3.60
C LEU A 286 -7.92 -5.43 -2.47
N SER A 287 -7.21 -5.14 -1.39
CA SER A 287 -7.21 -5.93 -0.16
C SER A 287 -7.89 -5.18 0.98
N ASN A 288 -8.95 -5.77 1.53
CA ASN A 288 -9.63 -5.27 2.73
C ASN A 288 -9.02 -5.95 3.94
N TRP A 289 -8.07 -5.28 4.59
CA TRP A 289 -7.30 -5.89 5.67
C TRP A 289 -8.16 -6.24 6.88
N LEU A 290 -9.14 -5.43 7.27
CA LEU A 290 -10.01 -5.74 8.42
C LEU A 290 -11.10 -6.76 8.10
N HIS A 291 -11.72 -6.68 6.91
CA HIS A 291 -12.73 -7.67 6.50
C HIS A 291 -12.10 -9.02 6.13
N GLY A 292 -10.86 -9.02 5.66
CA GLY A 292 -10.11 -10.24 5.36
C GLY A 292 -10.21 -10.72 3.92
N ASP A 293 -10.77 -9.94 2.99
CA ASP A 293 -10.99 -10.35 1.61
C ASP A 293 -10.15 -9.55 0.60
N VAL A 294 -9.83 -10.22 -0.50
CA VAL A 294 -9.34 -9.60 -1.73
C VAL A 294 -10.52 -9.48 -2.68
N ARG A 295 -10.65 -8.34 -3.36
CA ARG A 295 -11.67 -8.10 -4.38
C ARG A 295 -11.06 -7.78 -5.73
N GLN A 296 -11.76 -8.16 -6.79
CA GLN A 296 -11.42 -7.86 -8.18
C GLN A 296 -12.59 -7.10 -8.82
N TYR A 297 -12.27 -5.99 -9.46
CA TYR A 297 -13.21 -5.13 -10.16
C TYR A 297 -12.82 -5.03 -11.64
N ASP A 298 -13.77 -5.26 -12.54
CA ASP A 298 -13.62 -4.89 -13.96
C ASP A 298 -13.72 -3.36 -14.07
N ILE A 299 -12.67 -2.74 -14.61
CA ILE A 299 -12.51 -1.29 -14.80
C ILE A 299 -12.50 -0.89 -16.27
N SER A 300 -13.01 -1.73 -17.18
CA SER A 300 -13.17 -1.39 -18.60
C SER A 300 -13.98 -0.09 -18.81
N ASP A 301 -14.86 0.24 -17.86
CA ASP A 301 -15.37 1.59 -17.62
C ASP A 301 -14.84 2.08 -16.27
N THR A 302 -13.80 2.92 -16.32
CA THR A 302 -13.08 3.38 -15.12
C THR A 302 -13.96 4.21 -14.17
N ARG A 303 -15.07 4.75 -14.67
CA ARG A 303 -16.03 5.53 -13.88
C ARG A 303 -17.05 4.66 -13.17
N ASN A 304 -17.23 3.42 -13.63
CA ASN A 304 -18.20 2.47 -13.06
C ASN A 304 -17.58 1.07 -12.87
N PRO A 305 -16.57 0.91 -11.98
CA PRO A 305 -15.97 -0.40 -11.70
C PRO A 305 -17.00 -1.43 -11.24
N LYS A 306 -16.87 -2.68 -11.71
CA LYS A 306 -17.83 -3.77 -11.40
C LYS A 306 -17.14 -4.91 -10.67
N LEU A 307 -17.62 -5.26 -9.49
CA LEU A 307 -17.11 -6.40 -8.73
C LEU A 307 -17.31 -7.70 -9.54
N THR A 308 -16.23 -8.44 -9.77
CA THR A 308 -16.22 -9.71 -10.52
C THR A 308 -15.71 -10.88 -9.69
N GLY A 309 -14.97 -10.63 -8.61
CA GLY A 309 -14.48 -11.67 -7.72
C GLY A 309 -14.23 -11.19 -6.30
N GLN A 310 -14.41 -12.10 -5.34
CA GLN A 310 -14.11 -11.88 -3.93
C GLN A 310 -13.62 -13.20 -3.30
N VAL A 311 -12.51 -13.15 -2.57
CA VAL A 311 -11.97 -14.31 -1.84
C VAL A 311 -11.52 -13.87 -0.45
N PHE A 312 -12.04 -14.53 0.58
CA PHE A 312 -11.59 -14.36 1.96
C PHE A 312 -10.31 -15.16 2.21
N LEU A 313 -9.35 -14.53 2.89
CA LEU A 313 -8.03 -15.08 3.22
C LEU A 313 -7.65 -14.89 4.70
N GLY A 314 -8.60 -14.52 5.55
CA GLY A 314 -8.39 -14.24 6.95
C GLY A 314 -9.33 -13.15 7.44
N GLY A 315 -8.80 -12.19 8.20
CA GLY A 315 -9.52 -11.01 8.65
C GLY A 315 -10.12 -11.14 10.04
N SER A 316 -10.69 -10.02 10.49
CA SER A 316 -11.22 -9.90 11.85
C SER A 316 -12.59 -10.55 12.00
N ILE A 317 -13.34 -10.69 10.89
CA ILE A 317 -14.74 -11.13 10.89
C ILE A 317 -14.92 -12.64 10.64
N LEU A 318 -13.88 -13.45 10.81
CA LEU A 318 -13.99 -14.91 10.68
C LEU A 318 -15.05 -15.48 11.65
N SER A 319 -15.72 -16.55 11.26
CA SER A 319 -16.81 -17.20 12.01
C SER A 319 -16.39 -17.68 13.41
N ASP A 320 -15.10 -17.96 13.61
CA ASP A 320 -14.53 -18.36 14.90
C ASP A 320 -13.79 -17.23 15.65
N SER A 321 -13.83 -15.99 15.13
CA SER A 321 -13.29 -14.82 15.82
C SER A 321 -14.11 -14.46 17.06
N GLN A 322 -13.68 -13.45 17.82
CA GLN A 322 -14.50 -12.84 18.88
C GLN A 322 -15.53 -11.84 18.35
N ILE A 323 -15.41 -11.43 17.08
CA ILE A 323 -16.28 -10.43 16.47
C ILE A 323 -17.51 -11.10 15.90
N ARG A 324 -18.68 -10.51 16.16
CA ARG A 324 -19.95 -10.97 15.60
C ARG A 324 -20.49 -9.92 14.65
N VAL A 325 -20.71 -10.31 13.39
CA VAL A 325 -21.33 -9.43 12.39
C VAL A 325 -22.84 -9.51 12.57
N ILE A 326 -23.46 -8.39 12.94
CA ILE A 326 -24.90 -8.29 13.19
C ILE A 326 -25.66 -7.67 12.02
N GLN A 327 -24.98 -6.96 11.13
CA GLN A 327 -25.53 -6.46 9.87
C GLN A 327 -24.44 -6.44 8.80
N ASP A 328 -24.73 -7.08 7.66
CA ASP A 328 -23.90 -7.11 6.47
C ASP A 328 -24.83 -7.07 5.25
N GLU A 329 -24.57 -6.16 4.32
CA GLU A 329 -25.37 -6.01 3.09
C GLU A 329 -24.83 -6.89 1.95
N GLU A 330 -23.60 -7.38 2.08
CA GLU A 330 -22.89 -8.11 1.02
C GLU A 330 -22.91 -9.62 1.27
N MET A 331 -22.87 -10.05 2.53
CA MET A 331 -22.75 -11.47 2.91
C MET A 331 -23.89 -11.91 3.84
N ASN A 332 -24.31 -13.17 3.68
CA ASN A 332 -25.34 -13.79 4.54
C ASN A 332 -24.76 -14.47 5.79
N SER A 333 -23.44 -14.66 5.85
CA SER A 333 -22.75 -15.32 6.96
C SER A 333 -21.30 -14.88 7.05
N GLN A 334 -20.74 -14.92 8.26
CA GLN A 334 -19.30 -14.69 8.47
C GLN A 334 -18.46 -15.76 7.73
N PRO A 335 -17.30 -15.38 7.15
CA PRO A 335 -16.42 -16.30 6.45
C PRO A 335 -15.76 -17.31 7.38
N ASP A 336 -15.53 -18.52 6.89
CA ASP A 336 -14.83 -19.55 7.66
C ASP A 336 -13.30 -19.36 7.65
N PRO A 337 -12.60 -19.83 8.71
CA PRO A 337 -11.15 -19.83 8.74
C PRO A 337 -10.51 -20.60 7.58
N VAL A 338 -9.56 -19.95 6.92
CA VAL A 338 -8.92 -20.50 5.72
C VAL A 338 -7.73 -21.38 6.10
N HIS A 339 -7.62 -22.53 5.45
CA HIS A 339 -6.50 -23.45 5.59
C HIS A 339 -5.90 -23.78 4.22
N VAL A 340 -4.58 -23.67 4.12
CA VAL A 340 -3.81 -24.02 2.91
C VAL A 340 -2.72 -25.00 3.31
N LYS A 341 -2.65 -26.16 2.65
CA LYS A 341 -1.70 -27.24 3.00
C LYS A 341 -1.68 -27.61 4.49
N GLY A 342 -2.84 -27.59 5.15
CA GLY A 342 -2.98 -27.86 6.60
C GLY A 342 -2.57 -26.71 7.52
N ARG A 343 -2.03 -25.61 6.98
CA ARG A 343 -1.71 -24.40 7.73
C ARG A 343 -2.92 -23.47 7.78
N ARG A 344 -3.38 -23.13 8.99
CA ARG A 344 -4.35 -22.04 9.20
C ARG A 344 -3.71 -20.72 8.80
N LEU A 345 -4.43 -19.91 8.02
CA LEU A 345 -4.03 -18.54 7.74
C LEU A 345 -4.37 -17.64 8.95
N TYR A 346 -3.39 -16.89 9.43
CA TYR A 346 -3.56 -15.86 10.45
C TYR A 346 -3.34 -14.49 9.80
N GLY A 347 -3.89 -13.44 10.40
CA GLY A 347 -3.87 -12.11 9.80
C GLY A 347 -4.94 -11.96 8.73
N ALA A 348 -4.63 -11.15 7.72
CA ALA A 348 -5.54 -10.78 6.65
C ALA A 348 -4.74 -10.41 5.39
N PRO A 349 -5.34 -10.48 4.18
CA PRO A 349 -4.66 -10.05 2.96
C PRO A 349 -4.22 -8.59 3.05
N GLN A 350 -2.98 -8.32 2.67
CA GLN A 350 -2.39 -6.98 2.69
C GLN A 350 -1.74 -6.66 1.34
N MET A 351 -0.43 -6.82 1.15
CA MET A 351 0.19 -6.52 -0.15
C MET A 351 -0.26 -7.55 -1.18
N LEU A 352 -0.54 -7.02 -2.36
CA LEU A 352 -0.96 -7.73 -3.55
C LEU A 352 0.13 -7.60 -4.60
N GLN A 353 0.44 -8.69 -5.30
CA GLN A 353 1.39 -8.65 -6.40
C GLN A 353 0.95 -9.55 -7.55
N LEU A 354 0.56 -8.94 -8.66
CA LEU A 354 0.00 -9.64 -9.82
C LEU A 354 1.09 -10.01 -10.82
N SER A 355 1.01 -11.21 -11.38
CA SER A 355 1.87 -11.62 -12.48
C SER A 355 1.60 -10.78 -13.73
N LEU A 356 2.62 -10.60 -14.56
CA LEU A 356 2.52 -9.77 -15.76
C LEU A 356 1.42 -10.22 -16.75
N ASP A 357 1.11 -11.52 -16.80
CA ASP A 357 0.02 -12.07 -17.62
C ASP A 357 -1.36 -11.99 -16.95
N GLY A 358 -1.44 -11.39 -15.76
CA GLY A 358 -2.67 -11.21 -14.99
C GLY A 358 -3.24 -12.47 -14.34
N ARG A 359 -2.61 -13.64 -14.49
CA ARG A 359 -3.23 -14.93 -14.12
C ARG A 359 -2.94 -15.40 -12.69
N ARG A 360 -1.98 -14.81 -12.00
CA ARG A 360 -1.55 -15.22 -10.66
C ARG A 360 -1.39 -13.98 -9.78
N LEU A 361 -2.22 -13.88 -8.75
CA LEU A 361 -2.14 -12.83 -7.75
C LEU A 361 -1.56 -13.40 -6.47
N TYR A 362 -0.41 -12.92 -6.04
CA TYR A 362 0.16 -13.29 -4.76
C TYR A 362 -0.24 -12.29 -3.68
N VAL A 363 -0.40 -12.80 -2.47
CA VAL A 363 -0.97 -12.04 -1.36
C VAL A 363 -0.18 -12.34 -0.09
N THR A 364 0.38 -11.31 0.56
CA THR A 364 0.99 -11.41 1.89
C THR A 364 0.04 -10.89 2.97
N THR A 365 0.43 -11.00 4.25
CA THR A 365 -0.49 -10.77 5.38
C THR A 365 -0.12 -9.68 6.38
N SER A 366 1.10 -9.12 6.32
CA SER A 366 1.57 -8.11 7.28
C SER A 366 1.41 -6.70 6.71
N ILE A 367 0.84 -5.77 7.49
CA ILE A 367 0.82 -4.34 7.11
C ILE A 367 2.02 -3.60 7.69
N PHE A 368 2.16 -3.66 9.01
CA PHE A 368 3.08 -2.84 9.78
C PHE A 368 3.05 -3.36 11.21
N LYS A 369 4.21 -3.80 11.72
CA LYS A 369 4.31 -4.62 12.94
C LYS A 369 3.53 -4.12 14.18
N PRO A 370 3.49 -2.81 14.53
CA PRO A 370 2.70 -2.33 15.66
C PRO A 370 1.20 -2.52 15.44
N TRP A 371 0.72 -2.37 14.21
CA TRP A 371 -0.67 -2.57 13.83
C TRP A 371 -0.99 -4.07 13.74
N ASP A 372 -0.10 -4.87 13.15
CA ASP A 372 -0.23 -6.34 13.14
C ASP A 372 -0.36 -6.88 14.57
N LYS A 373 0.45 -6.37 15.51
CA LYS A 373 0.39 -6.76 16.93
C LYS A 373 -0.95 -6.41 17.57
N GLN A 374 -1.55 -5.29 17.19
CA GLN A 374 -2.81 -4.79 17.72
C GLN A 374 -4.03 -5.54 17.19
N PHE A 375 -4.07 -5.79 15.88
CA PHE A 375 -5.23 -6.38 15.22
C PHE A 375 -5.13 -7.90 15.04
N TYR A 376 -3.92 -8.40 14.81
CA TYR A 376 -3.64 -9.81 14.53
C TYR A 376 -2.44 -10.32 15.33
N PRO A 377 -2.50 -10.33 16.68
CA PRO A 377 -1.38 -10.76 17.53
C PRO A 377 -0.87 -12.18 17.22
N ASP A 378 -1.72 -13.04 16.67
CA ASP A 378 -1.35 -14.39 16.21
C ASP A 378 -0.34 -14.38 15.04
N LEU A 379 -0.29 -13.32 14.21
CA LEU A 379 0.77 -13.17 13.20
C LEU A 379 2.16 -13.14 13.85
N LEU A 380 2.29 -12.48 15.00
CA LEU A 380 3.55 -12.41 15.75
C LEU A 380 3.87 -13.71 16.49
N LYS A 381 2.97 -14.69 16.54
CA LYS A 381 3.19 -16.01 17.15
C LYS A 381 3.46 -17.09 16.13
N TYR A 382 2.76 -17.03 15.00
CA TYR A 382 2.78 -18.09 14.00
C TYR A 382 3.44 -17.68 12.68
N GLY A 383 3.83 -16.41 12.52
CA GLY A 383 4.41 -15.87 11.29
C GLY A 383 3.36 -15.54 10.23
N SER A 384 3.80 -14.70 9.30
CA SER A 384 3.03 -14.33 8.12
C SER A 384 3.04 -15.45 7.06
N THR A 385 2.18 -15.30 6.07
CA THR A 385 2.09 -16.24 4.93
C THR A 385 2.02 -15.48 3.62
N MET A 386 2.45 -16.14 2.54
CA MET A 386 2.16 -15.72 1.18
C MET A 386 1.34 -16.79 0.46
N MET A 387 0.18 -16.38 -0.03
CA MET A 387 -0.78 -17.20 -0.76
C MET A 387 -0.78 -16.81 -2.23
N LYS A 388 -1.39 -17.65 -3.07
CA LYS A 388 -1.61 -17.37 -4.50
C LYS A 388 -3.09 -17.56 -4.83
N LEU A 389 -3.65 -16.59 -5.54
CA LEU A 389 -4.95 -16.67 -6.18
C LEU A 389 -4.77 -16.88 -7.68
N ASP A 390 -5.43 -17.88 -8.24
CA ASP A 390 -5.56 -18.07 -9.68
C ASP A 390 -6.68 -17.16 -10.20
N ILE A 391 -6.38 -16.38 -11.24
CA ILE A 391 -7.27 -15.33 -11.77
C ILE A 391 -7.87 -15.76 -13.11
N ASP A 392 -9.19 -15.62 -13.26
CA ASP A 392 -9.86 -15.72 -14.55
C ASP A 392 -9.84 -14.35 -15.25
N VAL A 393 -8.82 -14.14 -16.08
CA VAL A 393 -8.63 -12.88 -16.84
C VAL A 393 -9.65 -12.70 -17.96
N GLU A 394 -10.35 -13.75 -18.36
CA GLU A 394 -11.32 -13.69 -19.46
C GLU A 394 -12.69 -13.25 -18.94
N ASN A 395 -13.20 -13.94 -17.92
CA ASN A 395 -14.55 -13.73 -17.40
C ASN A 395 -14.59 -12.90 -16.10
N GLY A 396 -13.44 -12.64 -15.48
CA GLY A 396 -13.37 -12.15 -14.11
C GLY A 396 -13.62 -13.27 -13.10
N GLY A 397 -13.21 -13.02 -11.87
CA GLY A 397 -13.19 -13.99 -10.78
C GLY A 397 -11.77 -14.42 -10.40
N MET A 398 -11.67 -14.95 -9.19
CA MET A 398 -10.43 -15.47 -8.64
C MET A 398 -10.69 -16.62 -7.68
N LYS A 399 -9.71 -17.50 -7.52
CA LYS A 399 -9.80 -18.67 -6.65
C LYS A 399 -8.49 -18.89 -5.91
N LEU A 400 -8.57 -19.25 -4.63
CA LEU A 400 -7.41 -19.65 -3.85
C LEU A 400 -6.78 -20.94 -4.39
N ASP A 401 -5.48 -20.90 -4.66
CA ASP A 401 -4.69 -22.09 -4.93
C ASP A 401 -4.29 -22.77 -3.61
N HIS A 402 -4.98 -23.86 -3.29
CA HIS A 402 -4.71 -24.63 -2.07
C HIS A 402 -3.39 -25.42 -2.09
N GLN A 403 -2.66 -25.44 -3.21
CA GLN A 403 -1.37 -26.11 -3.36
C GLN A 403 -0.17 -25.16 -3.19
N PHE A 404 -0.38 -23.85 -3.20
CA PHE A 404 0.68 -22.85 -3.04
C PHE A 404 0.61 -22.18 -1.67
N LEU A 405 1.71 -22.26 -0.91
CA LEU A 405 1.90 -21.53 0.33
C LEU A 405 3.38 -21.35 0.60
N VAL A 406 3.77 -20.12 0.93
CA VAL A 406 5.03 -19.85 1.61
C VAL A 406 4.69 -19.46 3.05
N ASP A 407 5.22 -20.21 4.01
CA ASP A 407 4.97 -20.02 5.44
C ASP A 407 6.23 -19.49 6.12
N PHE A 408 6.19 -18.20 6.46
CA PHE A 408 7.28 -17.44 7.04
C PHE A 408 7.41 -17.63 8.56
N GLY A 409 6.58 -18.47 9.18
CA GLY A 409 6.69 -18.83 10.59
C GLY A 409 6.99 -20.31 10.83
N THR A 410 7.50 -21.01 9.80
CA THR A 410 8.02 -22.38 9.92
C THR A 410 9.25 -22.45 10.81
N ASP A 411 10.15 -21.47 10.70
CA ASP A 411 11.20 -21.25 11.67
C ASP A 411 10.61 -20.55 12.91
N LYS A 412 10.82 -21.14 14.09
CA LYS A 412 10.34 -20.57 15.37
C LYS A 412 11.41 -19.73 16.06
N SER A 413 12.63 -19.73 15.56
CA SER A 413 13.72 -18.90 16.08
C SER A 413 13.61 -17.45 15.58
N ASP A 414 12.96 -17.23 14.43
CA ASP A 414 12.65 -15.91 13.90
C ASP A 414 11.25 -15.90 13.25
N ILE A 415 10.42 -14.92 13.61
CA ILE A 415 9.06 -14.80 13.10
C ILE A 415 9.05 -13.68 12.07
N LEU A 416 9.02 -14.08 10.80
CA LEU A 416 9.08 -13.16 9.68
C LEU A 416 7.68 -12.66 9.28
N LEU A 417 7.61 -11.34 9.05
CA LEU A 417 6.41 -10.61 8.67
C LEU A 417 6.59 -10.09 7.24
N ALA A 418 6.16 -10.88 6.26
CA ALA A 418 6.25 -10.59 4.84
C ALA A 418 5.26 -9.50 4.45
N HIS A 419 5.77 -8.49 3.75
CA HIS A 419 5.05 -7.30 3.31
C HIS A 419 5.05 -7.23 1.78
N GLU A 420 5.85 -6.35 1.18
CA GLU A 420 5.94 -6.16 -0.26
C GLU A 420 6.70 -7.29 -0.97
N MET A 421 6.33 -7.51 -2.23
CA MET A 421 6.90 -8.51 -3.12
C MET A 421 7.30 -7.86 -4.44
N ARG A 422 8.46 -8.22 -4.98
CA ARG A 422 8.90 -7.78 -6.31
C ARG A 422 9.27 -8.97 -7.18
N TYR A 423 8.90 -8.95 -8.45
CA TYR A 423 9.34 -9.99 -9.38
C TYR A 423 10.74 -9.67 -9.94
N PRO A 424 11.62 -10.68 -10.15
CA PRO A 424 12.97 -10.49 -10.70
C PRO A 424 13.06 -10.09 -12.19
N GLY A 425 12.01 -9.49 -12.77
CA GLY A 425 11.96 -9.10 -14.18
C GLY A 425 10.91 -8.03 -14.45
N GLY A 426 10.60 -7.24 -13.42
CA GLY A 426 9.50 -6.28 -13.43
C GLY A 426 8.13 -6.89 -13.15
N ASP A 427 7.22 -6.03 -12.72
CA ASP A 427 5.87 -6.34 -12.30
C ASP A 427 4.91 -5.16 -12.46
N CYS A 428 3.62 -5.38 -12.23
CA CYS A 428 2.60 -4.36 -12.43
C CYS A 428 2.66 -3.19 -11.45
N THR A 429 3.62 -3.18 -10.51
CA THR A 429 3.81 -2.10 -9.54
C THR A 429 5.24 -1.50 -9.60
N SER A 430 6.14 -2.03 -10.44
CA SER A 430 7.51 -1.52 -10.61
C SER A 430 7.73 -0.69 -11.87
N ASP A 431 7.04 -1.05 -12.96
CA ASP A 431 7.35 -0.54 -14.29
C ASP A 431 6.39 0.56 -14.75
N ILE A 432 6.94 1.55 -15.46
CA ILE A 432 6.17 2.63 -16.08
C ILE A 432 6.53 2.71 -17.56
N TRP A 433 5.51 2.93 -18.38
CA TRP A 433 5.62 2.96 -19.83
C TRP A 433 5.71 4.40 -20.33
N LEU A 434 6.44 4.63 -21.42
CA LEU A 434 6.51 5.93 -22.07
C LEU A 434 6.00 5.79 -23.51
N PRO A 435 5.19 6.73 -24.02
CA PRO A 435 4.68 6.63 -25.37
C PRO A 435 5.82 6.83 -26.39
N GLU A 436 5.71 6.18 -27.55
CA GLU A 436 6.62 6.45 -28.67
C GLU A 436 6.51 7.93 -29.08
N LYS A 437 7.66 8.54 -29.41
CA LYS A 437 7.74 9.94 -29.83
C LYS A 437 7.24 10.17 -31.24
#